data_AF-A0AA36B7X3-F1
#
_entry.id   AF-A0AA36B7X3-F1
#
_cell.length_a   1.000
_cell.length_b   1.000
_cell.length_c   1.000
_cell.angle_alpha   90.00
_cell.angle_beta   90.00
_cell.angle_gamma   90.00
#
_symmetry.space_group_name_H-M   'P 1'
#
loop_
_entity.id
_entity.type
_entity.pdbx_description
1 polymer ?
#
loop_
_entity_poly.entity_id
_entity_poly.type
_entity_poly.pdbx_seq_one_letter_code
_entity_poly.pdbx_strand_id
1 'polypeptide(L)'
;MKGEASPGAIYTELTDDEREKILEVIQRDFALRENEKKRLKQIEEGVTSQEQQKKVLCQKKNFNDNFCPSCCRAFGYIFNRKQICLLCQSSVCKSCSHYSYYHSRYICHVCVKKNELRSMSLEWFYSKVSKRFRSFGSAKVVRALYKKKASLGDHNSFDFDAHQNHDLENSVGSLDILQMQF
;
A
#
# COMPACT_ATOMS: atom_id res chain seq x y z
N MET A 1 -4.89 44.46 0.89
CA MET A 1 -6.02 43.60 0.49
C MET A 1 -5.47 42.56 -0.48
N LYS A 2 -5.20 41.33 -0.02
CA LYS A 2 -4.70 40.25 -0.87
C LYS A 2 -5.90 39.41 -1.28
N GLY A 3 -6.19 39.34 -2.58
CA GLY A 3 -7.22 38.47 -3.13
C GLY A 3 -6.72 37.03 -3.10
N GLU A 4 -7.31 36.21 -2.25
CA GLU A 4 -7.14 34.76 -2.31
C GLU A 4 -8.04 34.23 -3.44
N ALA A 5 -7.43 33.82 -4.54
CA ALA A 5 -8.13 33.16 -5.63
C ALA A 5 -8.69 31.82 -5.14
N SER A 6 -9.99 31.63 -5.31
CA SER A 6 -10.70 30.39 -5.01
C SER A 6 -10.09 29.22 -5.80
N PRO A 7 -9.82 28.05 -5.20
CA PRO A 7 -9.26 26.88 -5.89
C PRO A 7 -10.07 26.37 -7.09
N GLY A 8 -11.33 26.80 -7.22
CA GLY A 8 -12.20 26.47 -8.35
C GLY A 8 -11.97 27.31 -9.62
N ALA A 9 -11.28 28.45 -9.52
CA ALA A 9 -11.11 29.39 -10.63
C ALA A 9 -10.04 28.97 -11.66
N ILE A 10 -9.15 28.03 -11.35
CA ILE A 10 -8.07 27.61 -12.26
C ILE A 10 -8.58 26.62 -13.31
N TYR A 11 -9.57 25.78 -12.96
CA TYR A 11 -10.06 24.72 -13.85
C TYR A 11 -11.11 25.21 -14.86
N THR A 12 -11.56 26.47 -14.73
CA THR A 12 -12.52 27.08 -15.66
C THR A 12 -11.89 27.49 -16.99
N GLU A 13 -10.56 27.68 -17.05
CA GLU A 13 -9.83 28.18 -18.23
C GLU A 13 -9.17 27.08 -19.09
N LEU A 14 -9.26 25.81 -18.69
CA LEU A 14 -8.63 24.70 -19.42
C LEU A 14 -9.38 24.38 -20.72
N THR A 15 -8.65 24.29 -21.82
CA THR A 15 -9.10 23.73 -23.11
C THR A 15 -9.37 22.22 -22.99
N ASP A 16 -10.15 21.66 -23.91
CA ASP A 16 -10.45 20.22 -23.85
C ASP A 16 -9.20 19.36 -24.08
N ASP A 17 -8.28 19.77 -24.95
CA ASP A 17 -6.97 19.12 -25.16
C ASP A 17 -6.10 19.11 -23.88
N GLU A 18 -6.10 20.20 -23.12
CA GLU A 18 -5.39 20.27 -21.84
C GLU A 18 -6.03 19.36 -20.80
N ARG A 19 -7.36 19.28 -20.75
CA ARG A 19 -8.07 18.38 -19.84
C ARG A 19 -7.77 16.93 -20.16
N GLU A 20 -7.74 16.55 -21.43
CA GLU A 20 -7.39 15.20 -21.86
C GLU A 20 -5.99 14.81 -21.38
N LYS A 21 -4.99 15.68 -21.61
CA LYS A 21 -3.62 15.46 -21.11
C LYS A 21 -3.54 15.34 -19.59
N ILE A 22 -4.32 16.15 -18.85
CA ILE A 22 -4.39 16.06 -17.39
C ILE A 22 -5.00 14.71 -16.97
N LEU A 23 -6.06 14.25 -17.65
CA LEU A 23 -6.69 12.95 -17.37
C LEU A 23 -5.72 11.79 -17.62
N GLU A 24 -4.90 11.83 -18.67
CA GLU A 24 -3.87 10.82 -18.93
C GLU A 24 -2.82 10.74 -17.81
N VAL A 25 -2.37 11.89 -17.29
CA VAL A 25 -1.45 11.93 -16.14
C VAL A 25 -2.12 11.32 -14.91
N ILE A 26 -3.38 11.66 -14.67
CA ILE A 26 -4.15 11.14 -13.55
C ILE A 26 -4.31 9.61 -13.66
N GLN A 27 -4.69 9.08 -14.82
CA GLN A 27 -4.83 7.64 -15.04
C GLN A 27 -3.53 6.89 -14.70
N ARG A 28 -2.37 7.43 -15.09
CA ARG A 28 -1.07 6.86 -14.71
C ARG A 28 -0.81 6.91 -13.20
N ASP A 29 -1.17 7.98 -12.51
CA ASP A 29 -1.06 8.08 -11.05
C ASP A 29 -1.97 7.05 -10.35
N PHE A 30 -3.21 6.85 -10.81
CA PHE A 30 -4.11 5.81 -10.29
C PHE A 30 -3.53 4.41 -10.50
N ALA A 31 -3.05 4.11 -11.71
CA ALA A 31 -2.42 2.82 -12.01
C ALA A 31 -1.18 2.56 -11.14
N LEU A 32 -0.34 3.59 -10.94
CA LEU A 32 0.83 3.50 -10.08
C LEU A 32 0.44 3.18 -8.62
N ARG A 33 -0.56 3.88 -8.07
CA ARG A 33 -1.03 3.66 -6.71
C ARG A 33 -1.61 2.26 -6.51
N GLU A 34 -2.38 1.79 -7.48
CA GLU A 34 -2.96 0.45 -7.41
C GLU A 34 -1.88 -0.64 -7.47
N ASN A 35 -0.90 -0.48 -8.35
CA ASN A 35 0.24 -1.39 -8.43
C ASN A 35 1.02 -1.43 -7.11
N GLU A 36 1.22 -0.27 -6.48
CA GLU A 36 1.88 -0.20 -5.17
C GLU A 36 1.05 -0.86 -4.07
N LYS A 37 -0.27 -0.63 -4.05
CA LYS A 37 -1.19 -1.31 -3.12
C LYS A 37 -1.12 -2.83 -3.26
N LYS A 38 -1.17 -3.34 -4.50
CA LYS A 38 -1.05 -4.78 -4.80
C LYS A 38 0.30 -5.33 -4.34
N ARG A 39 1.40 -4.62 -4.63
CA ARG A 39 2.75 -5.02 -4.24
C ARG A 39 2.89 -5.11 -2.71
N LEU A 40 2.40 -4.10 -1.97
CA LEU A 40 2.43 -4.10 -0.50
C LEU A 40 1.57 -5.22 0.08
N LYS A 41 0.37 -5.44 -0.46
CA LYS A 41 -0.53 -6.51 -0.04
C LYS A 41 0.10 -7.90 -0.20
N GLN A 42 0.76 -8.16 -1.33
CA GLN A 42 1.46 -9.44 -1.55
C GLN A 42 2.57 -9.68 -0.51
N ILE A 43 3.31 -8.63 -0.13
CA ILE A 43 4.35 -8.73 0.91
C ILE A 43 3.70 -8.99 2.27
N GLU A 44 2.62 -8.28 2.60
CA GLU A 44 1.86 -8.42 3.85
C GLU A 44 1.27 -9.83 4.00
N GLU A 45 0.61 -10.35 2.98
CA GLU A 45 0.05 -11.70 2.94
C GLU A 45 1.16 -12.74 3.14
N GLY A 46 2.30 -12.57 2.48
CA GLY A 46 3.47 -13.45 2.63
C GLY A 46 4.06 -13.43 4.04
N VAL A 47 4.17 -12.25 4.67
CA VAL A 47 4.64 -12.13 6.07
C VAL A 47 3.63 -12.76 7.02
N THR A 48 2.34 -12.45 6.87
CA THR A 48 1.26 -12.95 7.72
C THR A 48 1.16 -14.47 7.66
N SER A 49 1.23 -15.05 6.47
CA SER A 49 1.23 -16.51 6.27
C SER A 49 2.39 -17.18 7.01
N GLN A 50 3.60 -16.64 6.88
CA GLN A 50 4.79 -17.16 7.58
C GLN A 50 4.69 -17.00 9.11
N GLU A 51 4.12 -15.90 9.60
CA GLU A 51 3.89 -15.69 11.02
C GLU A 51 2.86 -16.66 11.60
N GLN A 52 1.76 -16.90 10.88
CA GLN A 52 0.75 -17.89 11.25
C GLN A 52 1.33 -19.31 11.26
N GLN A 53 2.05 -19.70 10.20
CA GLN A 53 2.76 -20.98 10.12
C GLN A 53 3.66 -21.17 11.33
N LYS A 54 4.51 -20.18 11.62
CA LYS A 54 5.42 -20.21 12.77
C LYS A 54 4.67 -20.33 14.09
N LYS A 55 3.56 -19.60 14.27
CA LYS A 55 2.73 -19.65 15.48
C LYS A 55 2.19 -21.06 15.73
N VAL A 56 1.63 -21.70 14.70
CA VAL A 56 1.10 -23.07 14.78
C VAL A 56 2.22 -24.08 15.05
N LEU A 57 3.35 -23.96 14.35
CA LEU A 57 4.47 -24.91 14.50
C LEU A 57 5.13 -24.79 15.88
N CYS A 58 5.35 -23.58 16.38
CA CYS A 58 5.98 -23.36 17.68
C CYS A 58 5.09 -23.72 18.89
N GLN A 59 3.79 -23.97 18.70
CA GLN A 59 2.93 -24.56 19.74
C GLN A 59 3.29 -26.03 20.00
N LYS A 60 3.86 -26.73 19.02
CA LYS A 60 4.32 -28.11 19.20
C LYS A 60 5.58 -28.10 20.05
N LYS A 61 5.58 -28.90 21.12
CA LYS A 61 6.70 -29.00 22.07
C LYS A 61 8.02 -29.28 21.32
N ASN A 62 9.04 -28.50 21.63
CA ASN A 62 10.40 -28.61 21.09
C ASN A 62 10.50 -28.52 19.55
N PHE A 63 9.50 -27.98 18.85
CA PHE A 63 9.59 -27.84 17.39
C PHE A 63 10.72 -26.89 16.99
N ASN A 64 10.76 -25.68 17.55
CA ASN A 64 11.81 -24.70 17.23
C ASN A 64 13.20 -25.10 17.78
N ASP A 65 13.26 -26.10 18.65
CA ASP A 65 14.53 -26.65 19.10
C ASP A 65 15.16 -27.54 18.03
N ASN A 66 14.34 -28.24 17.26
CA ASN A 66 14.78 -29.26 16.32
C ASN A 66 14.60 -28.86 14.84
N PHE A 67 13.69 -27.93 14.52
CA PHE A 67 13.31 -27.58 13.15
C PHE A 67 13.23 -26.07 12.92
N CYS A 68 13.60 -25.62 11.72
CA CYS A 68 13.40 -24.25 11.30
C CYS A 68 11.92 -23.98 11.01
N PRO A 69 11.29 -22.95 11.59
CA PRO A 69 9.86 -22.68 11.42
C PRO A 69 9.50 -22.12 10.04
N SER A 70 10.47 -21.59 9.28
CA SER A 70 10.24 -21.06 7.94
C SER A 70 10.24 -22.15 6.86
N CYS A 71 11.18 -23.10 6.93
CA CYS A 71 11.32 -24.16 5.90
C CYS A 71 11.04 -25.58 6.41
N CYS A 72 10.70 -25.74 7.70
CA CYS A 72 10.42 -27.01 8.36
C CYS A 72 11.55 -28.07 8.30
N ARG A 73 12.77 -27.68 7.91
CA ARG A 73 13.92 -28.59 7.89
C ARG A 73 14.54 -28.73 9.28
N ALA A 74 14.93 -29.94 9.64
CA ALA A 74 15.61 -30.24 10.89
C ALA A 74 16.97 -29.52 10.97
N PHE A 75 17.31 -28.94 12.13
CA PHE A 75 18.64 -28.41 12.38
C PHE A 75 19.66 -29.55 12.39
N GLY A 76 20.86 -29.24 11.90
CA GLY A 76 21.99 -30.16 11.90
C GLY A 76 23.22 -29.50 12.50
N TYR A 77 24.16 -30.31 12.97
CA TYR A 77 25.39 -29.82 13.62
C TYR A 77 26.38 -29.20 12.63
N ILE A 78 26.39 -29.66 11.37
CA ILE A 78 27.42 -29.27 10.39
C ILE A 78 26.86 -28.36 9.30
N PHE A 79 25.91 -28.85 8.49
CA PHE A 79 25.43 -28.14 7.30
C PHE A 79 24.21 -27.23 7.54
N ASN A 80 23.36 -27.58 8.52
CA ASN A 80 22.13 -26.83 8.80
C ASN A 80 22.12 -26.24 10.23
N ARG A 81 23.19 -25.52 10.56
CA ARG A 81 23.36 -24.95 11.90
C ARG A 81 22.26 -23.95 12.23
N LYS A 82 21.85 -23.99 13.50
CA LYS A 82 20.89 -23.08 14.12
C LYS A 82 21.47 -21.67 14.24
N GLN A 83 20.69 -20.66 13.82
CA GLN A 83 20.94 -19.23 14.02
C GLN A 83 19.78 -18.63 14.80
N ILE A 84 20.05 -17.73 15.74
CA ILE A 84 19.01 -17.03 16.50
C ILE A 84 18.72 -15.70 15.82
N CYS A 85 17.48 -15.48 15.42
CA CYS A 85 17.05 -14.21 14.84
C CYS A 85 17.04 -13.11 15.90
N LEU A 86 17.74 -11.99 15.64
CA LEU A 86 17.79 -10.82 16.53
C LEU A 86 16.40 -10.26 16.88
N LEU A 87 15.49 -10.23 15.90
CA LEU A 87 14.21 -9.52 16.03
C LEU A 87 13.10 -10.36 16.67
N CYS A 88 13.03 -11.65 16.37
CA CYS A 88 11.94 -12.52 16.88
C CYS A 88 12.42 -13.68 17.75
N GLN A 89 13.72 -13.74 18.06
CA GLN A 89 14.37 -14.73 18.95
C GLN A 89 14.19 -16.20 18.56
N SER A 90 13.68 -16.47 17.36
CA SER A 90 13.47 -17.84 16.90
C SER A 90 14.72 -18.41 16.25
N SER A 91 14.92 -19.70 16.50
CA SER A 91 15.91 -20.51 15.82
C SER A 91 15.52 -20.69 14.35
N VAL A 92 16.41 -20.31 13.44
CA VAL A 92 16.25 -20.44 11.99
C VAL A 92 17.51 -21.02 11.37
N CYS A 93 17.41 -21.61 10.18
CA CYS A 93 18.58 -22.11 9.48
C CYS A 93 19.32 -20.98 8.73
N LYS A 94 20.58 -21.26 8.34
CA LYS A 94 21.37 -20.35 7.50
C LYS A 94 20.62 -19.90 6.25
N SER A 95 19.94 -20.81 5.54
CA SER A 95 19.20 -20.48 4.30
C SER A 95 17.94 -19.64 4.51
N CYS A 96 17.44 -19.53 5.75
CA CYS A 96 16.27 -18.70 6.09
C CYS A 96 16.66 -17.44 6.89
N SER A 97 17.95 -17.11 6.92
CA SER A 97 18.48 -15.96 7.64
C SER A 97 19.54 -15.22 6.84
N HIS A 98 19.65 -13.94 7.13
CA HIS A 98 20.66 -13.04 6.61
C HIS A 98 21.52 -12.53 7.78
N TYR A 99 22.83 -12.43 7.57
CA TYR A 99 23.73 -11.83 8.56
C TYR A 99 23.75 -10.31 8.38
N SER A 100 23.25 -9.58 9.37
CA SER A 100 23.34 -8.12 9.40
C SER A 100 24.71 -7.72 9.93
N TYR A 101 25.55 -7.17 9.07
CA TYR A 101 26.86 -6.61 9.47
C TYR A 101 26.70 -5.44 10.44
N TYR A 102 25.69 -4.59 10.24
CA TYR A 102 25.40 -3.46 11.11
C TYR A 102 25.10 -3.89 12.56
N HIS A 103 24.30 -4.94 12.74
CA HIS A 103 23.97 -5.46 14.08
C HIS A 103 24.91 -6.57 14.56
N SER A 104 25.83 -7.05 13.71
CA SER A 104 26.67 -8.24 13.97
C SER A 104 25.86 -9.46 14.44
N ARG A 105 24.68 -9.67 13.85
CA ARG A 105 23.68 -10.67 14.27
C ARG A 105 22.88 -11.18 13.06
N TYR A 106 22.29 -12.37 13.19
CA TYR A 106 21.41 -12.94 12.17
C TYR A 106 19.97 -12.42 12.29
N ILE A 107 19.32 -12.21 11.16
CA ILE A 107 17.91 -11.83 11.06
C ILE A 107 17.22 -12.79 10.09
N CYS A 108 16.06 -13.34 10.46
CA CYS A 108 15.33 -14.23 9.55
C CYS A 108 14.67 -13.45 8.40
N HIS A 109 14.48 -14.11 7.26
CA HIS A 109 13.90 -13.46 6.06
C HIS A 109 12.49 -12.89 6.32
N VAL A 110 11.71 -13.53 7.20
CA VAL A 110 10.38 -13.02 7.60
C VAL A 110 10.50 -11.67 8.31
N CYS A 111 11.44 -11.54 9.25
CA CYS A 111 11.68 -10.28 9.95
C CYS A 111 12.25 -9.18 9.05
N VAL A 112 13.10 -9.55 8.07
CA VAL A 112 13.58 -8.60 7.04
C VAL A 112 12.40 -8.07 6.23
N LYS A 113 11.57 -8.97 5.66
CA LYS A 113 10.38 -8.58 4.88
C LYS A 113 9.37 -7.77 5.69
N LYS A 114 9.20 -8.09 6.98
CA LYS A 114 8.33 -7.32 7.88
C LYS A 114 8.83 -5.89 8.07
N ASN A 115 10.14 -5.70 8.23
CA ASN A 115 10.73 -4.37 8.37
C ASN A 115 10.69 -3.58 7.06
N GLU A 116 10.93 -4.25 5.94
CA GLU A 116 10.73 -3.74 4.58
C GLU A 116 9.30 -3.25 4.37
N LEU A 117 8.30 -4.06 4.70
CA LEU A 117 6.88 -3.70 4.61
C LEU A 117 6.57 -2.45 5.44
N ARG A 118 7.03 -2.41 6.70
CA ARG A 118 6.85 -1.26 7.59
C ARG A 118 7.48 0.03 7.03
N SER A 119 8.62 -0.09 6.35
CA SER A 119 9.32 1.05 5.78
C SER A 119 8.65 1.52 4.48
N MET A 120 8.24 0.59 3.62
CA MET A 120 7.65 0.88 2.31
C MET A 120 6.18 1.27 2.38
N SER A 121 5.44 0.86 3.42
CA SER A 121 4.03 1.26 3.58
C SER A 121 3.88 2.77 3.81
N LEU A 122 4.94 3.45 4.26
CA LEU A 122 4.93 4.88 4.58
C LEU A 122 3.75 5.29 5.48
N GLU A 123 3.35 4.41 6.40
CA GLU A 123 2.17 4.58 7.26
C GLU A 123 2.21 5.92 8.02
N TRP A 124 3.41 6.33 8.46
CA TRP A 124 3.63 7.61 9.15
C TRP A 124 3.27 8.84 8.30
N PHE A 125 3.40 8.74 6.97
CA PHE A 125 3.08 9.79 6.03
C PHE A 125 1.60 9.73 5.68
N TYR A 126 1.10 8.57 5.25
CA TYR A 126 -0.27 8.41 4.79
C TYR A 126 -1.31 8.60 5.90
N SER A 127 -1.02 8.19 7.14
CA SER A 127 -1.89 8.46 8.30
C SER A 127 -2.04 9.95 8.61
N LYS A 128 -1.03 10.77 8.30
CA LYS A 128 -1.11 12.24 8.45
C LYS A 128 -1.86 12.87 7.29
N VAL A 129 -1.58 12.41 6.06
CA VAL A 129 -2.23 12.90 4.85
C VAL A 129 -3.74 12.61 4.89
N SER A 130 -4.15 11.40 5.27
CA SER A 130 -5.57 11.02 5.36
C SER A 130 -6.34 11.80 6.41
N LYS A 131 -5.70 12.16 7.53
CA LYS A 131 -6.28 13.04 8.56
C LYS A 131 -6.44 14.49 8.09
N ARG A 132 -5.52 14.98 7.26
CA ARG A 132 -5.52 16.37 6.78
C ARG A 132 -6.42 16.58 5.56
N PHE A 133 -6.51 15.58 4.68
CA PHE A 133 -7.19 15.72 3.40
C PHE A 133 -8.19 14.60 3.18
N ARG A 134 -9.44 14.97 2.82
CA ARG A 134 -10.52 14.01 2.49
C ARG A 134 -10.26 13.19 1.22
N SER A 135 -9.33 13.62 0.37
CA SER A 135 -8.90 12.90 -0.82
C SER A 135 -7.50 13.31 -1.24
N PHE A 136 -6.79 12.41 -1.92
CA PHE A 136 -5.50 12.73 -2.52
C PHE A 136 -5.64 13.67 -3.73
N GLY A 137 -4.50 14.22 -4.16
CA GLY A 137 -4.42 15.28 -5.17
C GLY A 137 -5.17 14.93 -6.46
N SER A 138 -4.85 13.79 -7.09
CA SER A 138 -5.45 13.40 -8.37
C SER A 138 -6.96 13.21 -8.27
N ALA A 139 -7.45 12.55 -7.21
CA ALA A 139 -8.89 12.44 -6.95
C ALA A 139 -9.56 13.82 -6.78
N LYS A 140 -8.89 14.80 -6.17
CA LYS A 140 -9.38 16.19 -6.07
C LYS A 140 -9.45 16.86 -7.44
N VAL A 141 -8.44 16.64 -8.29
CA VAL A 141 -8.40 17.20 -9.66
C VAL A 141 -9.50 16.59 -10.53
N VAL A 142 -9.70 15.26 -10.50
CA VAL A 142 -10.80 14.62 -11.24
C VAL A 142 -12.14 15.24 -10.83
N ARG A 143 -12.44 15.33 -9.53
CA ARG A 143 -13.70 15.96 -9.09
C ARG A 143 -13.84 17.40 -9.59
N ALA A 144 -12.76 18.18 -9.61
CA ALA A 144 -12.79 19.55 -10.12
C ALA A 144 -13.07 19.61 -11.64
N LEU A 145 -12.47 18.71 -12.42
CA LEU A 145 -12.68 18.63 -13.87
C LEU A 145 -14.12 18.24 -14.22
N TYR A 146 -14.70 17.25 -13.53
CA TYR A 146 -16.05 16.73 -13.84
C TYR A 146 -17.19 17.60 -13.26
N LYS A 147 -16.95 18.34 -12.16
CA LYS A 147 -17.95 19.27 -11.61
C LYS A 147 -18.38 20.36 -12.61
N LYS A 148 -17.52 20.70 -13.59
CA LYS A 148 -17.82 21.66 -14.67
C LYS A 148 -18.80 21.10 -15.72
N LYS A 149 -18.77 19.79 -16.02
CA LYS A 149 -19.69 19.18 -17.00
C LYS A 149 -21.13 19.25 -16.51
N ALA A 150 -21.36 19.06 -15.22
CA ALA A 150 -22.68 19.16 -14.60
C ALA A 150 -23.22 20.60 -14.57
N SER A 151 -22.37 21.63 -14.42
CA SER A 151 -22.83 23.03 -14.44
C SER A 151 -23.16 23.58 -15.83
N LEU A 152 -22.89 22.82 -16.90
CA LEU A 152 -23.28 23.14 -18.28
C LEU A 152 -24.49 22.32 -18.77
N GLY A 153 -25.04 21.44 -17.92
CA GLY A 153 -26.21 20.62 -18.20
C GLY A 153 -27.28 20.81 -17.12
N ASP A 154 -28.23 21.68 -17.43
CA ASP A 154 -29.58 21.91 -16.89
C ASP A 154 -29.94 21.64 -15.40
N HIS A 155 -30.81 22.51 -14.91
CA HIS A 155 -31.32 22.58 -13.55
C HIS A 155 -32.06 21.28 -13.15
N ASN A 156 -31.46 20.42 -12.34
CA ASN A 156 -32.21 19.60 -11.40
C ASN A 156 -31.34 19.10 -10.24
N SER A 157 -31.78 19.44 -9.03
CA SER A 157 -31.28 18.91 -7.77
C SER A 157 -31.49 17.39 -7.73
N PHE A 158 -30.44 16.60 -7.96
CA PHE A 158 -30.49 15.15 -7.81
C PHE A 158 -29.18 14.61 -7.22
N ASP A 159 -29.34 13.61 -6.36
CA ASP A 159 -28.40 13.10 -5.36
C ASP A 159 -26.92 13.00 -5.80
N PHE A 160 -26.07 13.71 -5.07
CA PHE A 160 -24.68 14.03 -5.41
C PHE A 160 -23.65 12.91 -5.16
N ASP A 161 -24.04 11.72 -4.66
CA ASP A 161 -23.05 10.75 -4.15
C ASP A 161 -22.96 9.41 -4.91
N ALA A 162 -23.92 9.02 -5.76
CA ALA A 162 -23.92 7.67 -6.35
C ALA A 162 -23.52 7.62 -7.84
N HIS A 163 -24.13 8.46 -8.69
CA HIS A 163 -23.91 8.38 -10.14
C HIS A 163 -22.54 8.88 -10.60
N GLN A 164 -21.95 9.83 -9.87
CA GLN A 164 -20.63 10.37 -10.22
C GLN A 164 -19.49 9.38 -9.95
N ASN A 165 -19.68 8.42 -9.02
CA ASN A 165 -18.72 7.35 -8.79
C ASN A 165 -18.66 6.38 -9.98
N HIS A 166 -19.79 6.08 -10.62
CA HIS A 166 -19.88 5.15 -11.73
C HIS A 166 -19.20 5.66 -13.02
N ASP A 167 -19.31 6.97 -13.32
CA ASP A 167 -18.63 7.56 -14.50
C ASP A 167 -17.13 7.78 -14.28
N LEU A 168 -16.72 8.09 -13.04
CA LEU A 168 -15.30 8.07 -12.66
C LEU A 168 -14.72 6.64 -12.69
N GLU A 169 -15.48 5.63 -12.25
CA GLU A 169 -15.09 4.21 -12.30
C GLU A 169 -14.97 3.70 -13.74
N ASN A 170 -15.84 4.16 -14.65
CA ASN A 170 -15.78 3.81 -16.07
C ASN A 170 -14.62 4.50 -16.81
N SER A 171 -14.25 5.74 -16.44
CA SER A 171 -13.15 6.48 -17.09
C SER A 171 -11.77 6.16 -16.51
N VAL A 172 -11.70 5.66 -15.28
CA VAL A 172 -10.44 5.31 -14.58
C VAL A 172 -10.24 3.79 -14.52
N GLY A 173 -11.22 3.01 -15.01
CA GLY A 173 -11.17 1.56 -15.14
C GLY A 173 -11.25 0.86 -13.79
N SER A 174 -12.47 0.49 -13.35
CA SER A 174 -12.75 -0.46 -12.26
C SER A 174 -11.73 -0.44 -11.12
N LEU A 175 -11.54 0.75 -10.57
CA LEU A 175 -10.60 1.00 -9.50
C LEU A 175 -11.42 1.66 -8.41
N ASP A 176 -11.98 0.83 -7.53
CA ASP A 176 -12.81 1.20 -6.39
C ASP A 176 -12.26 2.46 -5.72
N ILE A 177 -12.80 3.62 -6.12
CA ILE A 177 -12.40 4.94 -5.58
C ILE A 177 -12.74 4.98 -4.08
N LEU A 178 -13.71 4.16 -3.67
CA LEU A 178 -14.14 3.95 -2.30
C LEU A 178 -13.25 3.00 -1.48
N GLN A 179 -12.32 2.24 -2.11
CA GLN A 179 -11.34 1.39 -1.41
C GLN A 179 -9.90 1.94 -1.46
N MET A 180 -9.68 3.15 -1.97
CA MET A 180 -8.36 3.82 -1.96
C MET A 180 -8.13 4.69 -0.72
N GLN A 181 -8.77 4.35 0.40
CA GLN A 181 -8.30 4.76 1.72
C GLN A 181 -7.25 3.74 2.17
N PHE A 182 -6.02 4.20 2.36
CA PHE A 182 -5.07 3.50 3.23
C PHE A 182 -5.58 3.54 4.67
#